data_AF-A0A4R8XGA8-F1
#
_entry.id   AF-A0A4R8XGA8-F1
#
_cell.length_a   1.000
_cell.length_b   1.000
_cell.length_c   1.000
_cell.angle_alpha   90.00
_cell.angle_beta   90.00
_cell.angle_gamma   90.00
#
_symmetry.space_group_name_H-M   'P 1'
#
loop_
_entity.id
_entity.type
_entity.pdbx_description
1 polymer ?
#
loop_
_entity_poly.entity_id
_entity_poly.type
_entity_poly.pdbx_seq_one_letter_code
_entity_poly.pdbx_strand_id
1 'polypeptide(L)'
;MDRSIPAIITALFLLGVLVLMWRSWHKRSQRDRTLTAGYPRPEGGAAADVLATAEAYYVATTPRDASLERLAIPGLGFRARAALTVTAQGITLDLDGNAPLYVPGAAIDQVGAAQLAIDRVVETDGLVRLSWRLNTPGTDRRDVDSFFRIIDPNDRARLIDSIRTITAPAHQDESEA
;
A
#
# COMPACT_ATOMS: atom_id res chain seq x y z
N MET A 1 50.60 15.16 21.82
CA MET A 1 49.87 14.91 20.56
C MET A 1 48.41 15.15 20.83
N ASP A 2 47.93 16.30 20.37
CA ASP A 2 46.61 16.79 20.73
C ASP A 2 45.54 15.94 20.04
N ARG A 3 44.65 15.36 20.83
CA ARG A 3 43.56 14.49 20.35
C ARG A 3 42.52 15.25 19.51
N SER A 4 42.67 16.56 19.34
CA SER A 4 41.79 17.44 18.59
C SER A 4 41.77 17.12 17.09
N ILE A 5 42.93 16.86 16.47
CA ILE A 5 43.02 16.53 15.04
C ILE A 5 42.24 15.25 14.68
N PRO A 6 42.48 14.09 15.32
CA PRO A 6 41.70 12.89 15.02
C PRO A 6 40.21 13.04 15.38
N ALA A 7 39.87 13.82 16.41
CA ALA A 7 38.47 14.10 16.77
C ALA A 7 37.74 14.90 15.68
N ILE A 8 38.38 15.92 15.11
CA ILE A 8 37.80 16.74 14.02
C ILE A 8 37.60 15.90 12.75
N ILE A 9 38.59 15.08 12.37
CA ILE A 9 38.49 14.19 11.21
C ILE A 9 37.31 13.22 11.39
N THR A 10 37.21 12.60 12.58
CA THR A 10 36.11 11.67 12.90
C THR A 10 34.75 12.39 12.85
N ALA A 11 34.64 13.60 13.41
CA ALA A 11 33.41 14.37 13.38
C ALA A 11 32.97 14.75 11.95
N LEU A 12 33.90 15.17 11.10
CA LEU A 12 33.62 15.49 9.70
C LEU A 12 33.21 14.25 8.91
N PHE A 13 33.86 13.11 9.15
CA PHE A 13 33.48 11.85 8.52
C PHE A 13 32.06 11.43 8.92
N LEU A 14 31.74 11.45 10.22
CA LEU A 14 30.40 11.15 10.72
C LEU A 14 29.35 12.10 10.14
N LEU A 15 29.65 13.40 10.10
CA LEU A 15 28.77 14.39 9.49
C LEU A 15 28.54 14.09 8.01
N GLY A 16 29.59 13.74 7.26
CA GLY A 16 29.50 13.35 5.85
C GLY A 16 28.59 12.14 5.64
N VAL A 17 28.75 11.08 6.45
CA VAL A 17 27.89 9.89 6.41
C VAL A 17 26.44 10.26 6.73
N LEU A 18 26.19 11.06 7.78
CA LEU A 18 24.84 11.51 8.15
C LEU A 18 24.17 12.32 7.04
N VAL A 19 24.90 13.21 6.36
CA VAL A 19 24.39 13.99 5.22
C VAL A 19 24.04 13.07 4.04
N LEU A 20 24.88 12.08 3.73
CA LEU A 20 24.59 11.11 2.66
C LEU A 20 23.36 10.26 2.98
N MET A 21 23.22 9.79 4.23
CA MET A 21 22.04 9.05 4.70
C MET A 21 20.78 9.91 4.60
N TRP A 22 20.81 11.14 5.12
CA TRP A 22 19.69 12.08 5.05
C TRP A 22 19.26 12.35 3.60
N ARG A 23 20.23 12.58 2.70
CA ARG A 23 19.94 12.82 1.28
C ARG A 23 19.33 11.60 0.60
N SER A 24 19.81 10.40 0.93
CA SER A 24 19.26 9.14 0.42
C SER A 24 17.80 8.96 0.84
N TRP A 25 17.49 9.16 2.12
CA TRP A 25 16.13 9.10 2.65
C TRP A 25 15.22 10.17 2.07
N HIS A 26 15.71 11.41 1.95
CA HIS A 26 14.94 12.51 1.38
C HIS A 26 14.58 12.26 -0.08
N LYS A 27 15.53 11.80 -0.90
CA LYS A 27 15.27 11.41 -2.29
C LYS A 27 14.27 10.27 -2.40
N ARG A 28 14.35 9.26 -1.51
CA ARG A 28 13.38 8.16 -1.49
C ARG A 28 11.97 8.67 -1.18
N SER A 29 11.81 9.45 -0.10
CA SER A 29 10.51 10.00 0.29
C SER A 29 9.93 10.95 -0.76
N GLN A 30 10.75 11.75 -1.43
CA GLN A 30 10.29 12.60 -2.53
C GLN A 30 9.73 11.79 -3.71
N ARG A 31 10.41 10.72 -4.12
CA ARG A 31 9.92 9.84 -5.20
C ARG A 31 8.57 9.24 -4.85
N ASP A 32 8.42 8.71 -3.63
CA ASP A 32 7.18 8.08 -3.22
C ASP A 32 6.02 9.09 -3.13
N ARG A 33 6.31 10.35 -2.76
CA ARG A 33 5.29 11.42 -2.69
C ARG A 33 4.74 11.84 -4.06
N THR A 34 5.49 11.60 -5.13
CA THR A 34 5.01 11.85 -6.50
C THR A 34 4.04 10.77 -6.98
N LEU A 35 3.96 9.64 -6.28
CA LEU A 35 2.99 8.60 -6.58
C LEU A 35 1.61 9.09 -6.17
N THR A 36 0.65 9.00 -7.09
CA THR A 36 -0.76 9.24 -6.79
C THR A 36 -1.42 7.89 -6.52
N ALA A 37 -1.81 7.68 -5.27
CA ALA A 37 -2.78 6.65 -4.97
C ALA A 37 -4.15 7.13 -5.47
N GLY A 38 -4.93 6.21 -6.02
CA GLY A 38 -6.34 6.45 -6.27
C GLY A 38 -6.68 6.84 -7.69
N TYR A 39 -7.85 6.39 -8.11
CA TYR A 39 -8.42 6.60 -9.42
C TYR A 39 -9.61 7.55 -9.31
N PRO A 40 -9.98 8.24 -10.40
CA PRO A 40 -11.22 8.99 -10.47
C PRO A 40 -12.40 8.07 -10.09
N ARG A 41 -13.20 8.50 -9.11
CA ARG A 41 -14.40 7.76 -8.71
C ARG A 41 -15.49 7.97 -9.78
N PRO A 42 -16.18 6.91 -10.24
CA PRO A 42 -17.32 7.07 -11.15
C PRO A 42 -18.43 7.92 -10.51
N GLU A 43 -18.96 8.89 -11.25
CA GLU A 43 -20.11 9.67 -10.81
C GLU A 43 -21.36 8.76 -10.74
N GLY A 44 -22.05 8.74 -9.59
CA GLY A 44 -23.32 8.02 -9.40
C GLY A 44 -23.27 6.63 -8.76
N GLY A 45 -22.09 6.02 -8.54
CA GLY A 45 -21.96 4.62 -8.12
C GLY A 45 -21.90 4.33 -6.61
N ALA A 46 -22.07 5.33 -5.74
CA ALA A 46 -21.67 5.22 -4.34
C ALA A 46 -22.58 4.33 -3.45
N ALA A 47 -23.85 4.13 -3.81
CA ALA A 47 -24.83 3.50 -2.92
C ALA A 47 -25.65 2.36 -3.54
N ALA A 48 -25.74 2.25 -4.88
CA ALA A 48 -26.67 1.31 -5.51
C ALA A 48 -26.16 -0.15 -5.57
N ASP A 49 -24.84 -0.37 -5.58
CA ASP A 49 -24.25 -1.70 -5.83
C ASP A 49 -23.14 -2.07 -4.83
N VAL A 50 -23.37 -1.88 -3.53
CA VAL A 50 -22.43 -2.32 -2.49
C VAL A 50 -22.51 -3.85 -2.34
N LEU A 51 -21.40 -4.54 -2.60
CA LEU A 51 -21.29 -5.99 -2.48
C LEU A 51 -20.86 -6.41 -1.07
N ALA A 52 -19.93 -5.67 -0.48
CA ALA A 52 -19.45 -5.91 0.87
C ALA A 52 -18.86 -4.63 1.48
N THR A 53 -18.95 -4.53 2.80
CA THR A 53 -18.25 -3.51 3.59
C THR A 53 -17.54 -4.19 4.75
N ALA A 54 -16.35 -3.72 5.10
CA ALA A 54 -15.60 -4.24 6.24
C ALA A 54 -14.84 -3.12 6.95
N GLU A 55 -14.93 -3.09 8.28
CA GLU A 55 -14.03 -2.27 9.10
C GLU A 55 -12.67 -2.97 9.24
N ALA A 56 -11.60 -2.18 9.17
CA ALA A 56 -10.24 -2.67 9.16
C ALA A 56 -9.26 -1.71 9.82
N TYR A 57 -8.07 -2.23 10.11
CA TYR A 57 -6.88 -1.41 10.34
C TYR A 57 -6.00 -1.48 9.10
N TYR A 58 -5.75 -0.34 8.47
CA TYR A 58 -4.75 -0.21 7.43
C TYR A 58 -3.34 -0.29 8.06
N VAL A 59 -2.52 -1.21 7.55
CA VAL A 59 -1.19 -1.50 8.12
C VAL A 59 -0.09 -0.81 7.33
N ALA A 60 -0.04 -1.05 6.02
CA ALA A 60 1.00 -0.56 5.14
C ALA A 60 0.62 -0.74 3.67
N THR A 61 1.32 0.00 2.80
CA THR A 61 1.40 -0.27 1.36
C THR A 61 2.87 -0.38 1.01
N THR A 62 3.22 -1.43 0.28
CA THR A 62 4.58 -1.74 -0.15
C THR A 62 4.62 -1.92 -1.66
N PRO A 63 5.79 -1.86 -2.32
CA PRO A 63 5.91 -2.42 -3.66
C PRO A 63 5.55 -3.90 -3.62
N ARG A 64 5.05 -4.41 -4.73
CA ARG A 64 4.82 -5.85 -4.90
C ARG A 64 6.11 -6.63 -4.65
N ASP A 65 5.99 -7.75 -3.96
CA ASP A 65 7.09 -8.65 -3.58
C ASP A 65 8.22 -8.04 -2.72
N ALA A 66 8.04 -6.80 -2.25
CA ALA A 66 8.97 -6.10 -1.36
C ALA A 66 8.28 -5.68 -0.06
N SER A 67 7.77 -6.66 0.70
CA SER A 67 6.94 -6.44 1.91
C SER A 67 7.63 -5.69 3.06
N LEU A 68 8.96 -5.56 3.03
CA LEU A 68 9.76 -4.80 4.01
C LEU A 68 10.03 -3.35 3.58
N GLU A 69 9.55 -2.93 2.41
CA GLU A 69 9.69 -1.57 1.90
C GLU A 69 8.35 -0.83 1.99
N ARG A 70 8.25 0.16 2.89
CA ARG A 70 7.08 1.03 2.98
C ARG A 70 7.15 2.10 1.91
N LEU A 71 6.07 2.28 1.17
CA LEU A 71 5.90 3.41 0.28
C LEU A 71 5.28 4.60 1.04
N ALA A 72 5.90 5.77 0.94
CA ALA A 72 5.40 7.00 1.56
C ALA A 72 4.41 7.76 0.65
N ILE A 73 3.38 7.07 0.17
CA ILE A 73 2.36 7.63 -0.73
C ILE A 73 1.39 8.50 0.08
N PRO A 74 1.02 9.71 -0.37
CA PRO A 74 -0.01 10.52 0.28
C PRO A 74 -1.31 9.72 0.44
N GLY A 75 -1.95 9.78 1.62
CA GLY A 75 -3.13 8.97 1.94
C GLY A 75 -2.82 7.56 2.47
N LEU A 76 -1.66 6.98 2.15
CA LEU A 76 -1.30 5.59 2.49
C LEU A 76 0.01 5.48 3.29
N GLY A 77 0.64 6.60 3.66
CA GLY A 77 1.95 6.58 4.33
C GLY A 77 1.90 6.02 5.76
N PHE A 78 0.77 6.15 6.45
CA PHE A 78 0.65 5.87 7.89
C PHE A 78 -0.46 4.87 8.19
N ARG A 79 -0.31 4.15 9.30
CA ARG A 79 -1.36 3.26 9.82
C ARG A 79 -2.58 4.08 10.21
N ALA A 80 -3.76 3.56 9.90
CA ALA A 80 -5.03 4.21 10.19
C ALA A 80 -6.12 3.17 10.42
N ARG A 81 -7.21 3.56 11.08
CA ARG A 81 -8.48 2.84 10.92
C ARG A 81 -8.97 3.07 9.49
N ALA A 82 -9.61 2.05 8.95
CA ALA A 82 -10.11 2.08 7.60
C ALA A 82 -11.46 1.38 7.49
N ALA A 83 -12.27 1.82 6.53
CA ALA A 83 -13.41 1.08 6.04
C ALA A 83 -13.19 0.76 4.56
N LEU A 84 -13.40 -0.50 4.19
CA LEU A 84 -13.35 -0.96 2.81
C LEU A 84 -14.78 -1.16 2.33
N THR A 85 -15.14 -0.54 1.21
CA THR A 85 -16.43 -0.74 0.54
C THR A 85 -16.20 -1.27 -0.85
N VAL A 86 -16.66 -2.48 -1.11
CA VAL A 86 -16.56 -3.16 -2.40
C VAL A 86 -17.86 -2.92 -3.16
N THR A 87 -17.73 -2.49 -4.41
CA THR A 87 -18.82 -2.29 -5.36
C THR A 87 -18.54 -3.06 -6.63
N ALA A 88 -19.54 -3.26 -7.49
CA ALA A 88 -19.36 -3.92 -8.79
C ALA A 88 -18.26 -3.27 -9.67
N GLN A 89 -17.95 -1.98 -9.46
CA GLN A 89 -16.96 -1.24 -10.24
C GLN A 89 -15.55 -1.27 -9.64
N GLY A 90 -15.43 -1.49 -8.33
CA GLY A 90 -14.17 -1.30 -7.62
C GLY A 90 -14.31 -1.21 -6.11
N ILE A 91 -13.21 -0.88 -5.44
CA ILE A 91 -13.11 -0.75 -3.99
C ILE A 91 -12.90 0.72 -3.62
N THR A 92 -13.60 1.18 -2.61
CA THR A 92 -13.30 2.43 -1.91
C THR A 92 -12.62 2.12 -0.59
N LEU A 93 -11.49 2.76 -0.32
CA LEU A 93 -10.74 2.70 0.93
C LEU A 93 -10.89 4.04 1.63
N ASP A 94 -11.67 4.07 2.70
CA ASP A 94 -11.81 5.24 3.55
C ASP A 94 -10.85 5.08 4.72
N LEU A 95 -9.81 5.92 4.81
CA LEU A 95 -8.79 5.86 5.86
C LEU A 95 -8.93 7.11 6.72
N ASP A 96 -9.06 6.91 8.03
CA ASP A 96 -9.21 8.01 8.99
C ASP A 96 -8.13 9.10 8.77
N GLY A 97 -8.58 10.34 8.64
CA GLY A 97 -7.71 11.50 8.42
C GLY A 97 -7.24 11.72 6.98
N ASN A 98 -7.74 10.95 6.01
CA ASN A 98 -7.42 11.09 4.59
C ASN A 98 -8.69 11.16 3.74
N ALA A 99 -8.55 11.65 2.50
CA ALA A 99 -9.65 11.58 1.53
C ALA A 99 -9.88 10.12 1.09
N PRO A 100 -11.13 9.69 0.85
CA PRO A 100 -11.41 8.34 0.38
C PRO A 100 -10.70 8.03 -0.94
N LEU A 101 -10.11 6.84 -1.00
CA LEU A 101 -9.32 6.37 -2.12
C LEU A 101 -10.11 5.35 -2.93
N TYR A 102 -10.26 5.55 -4.23
CA TYR A 102 -10.94 4.60 -5.10
C TYR A 102 -9.95 3.78 -5.93
N VAL A 103 -10.16 2.47 -6.01
CA VAL A 103 -9.40 1.51 -6.82
C VAL A 103 -10.37 0.72 -7.70
N PRO A 104 -10.34 0.88 -9.03
CA PRO A 104 -11.25 0.16 -9.93
C PRO A 104 -10.87 -1.31 -9.97
N GLY A 105 -11.86 -2.19 -10.21
CA GLY A 105 -11.64 -3.63 -10.34
C GLY A 105 -10.56 -3.99 -11.36
N ALA A 106 -10.49 -3.23 -12.46
CA ALA A 106 -9.48 -3.38 -13.52
C ALA A 106 -8.05 -3.03 -13.11
N ALA A 107 -7.83 -2.36 -11.96
CA ALA A 107 -6.52 -2.09 -11.40
C ALA A 107 -6.13 -3.06 -10.27
N ILE A 108 -7.05 -3.93 -9.86
CA ILE A 108 -6.80 -4.97 -8.87
C ILE A 108 -6.29 -6.20 -9.60
N ASP A 109 -5.22 -6.79 -9.08
CA ASP A 109 -4.63 -7.99 -9.67
C ASP A 109 -4.98 -9.23 -8.84
N GLN A 110 -4.96 -9.12 -7.51
CA GLN A 110 -5.33 -10.22 -6.61
C GLN A 110 -5.65 -9.73 -5.20
N VAL A 111 -6.39 -10.57 -4.48
CA VAL A 111 -6.61 -10.44 -3.04
C VAL A 111 -6.33 -11.77 -2.36
N GLY A 112 -5.70 -11.74 -1.19
CA GLY A 112 -5.34 -12.95 -0.48
C GLY A 112 -5.05 -12.73 0.99
N ALA A 113 -4.83 -13.83 1.69
CA ALA A 113 -4.36 -13.80 3.06
C ALA A 113 -2.85 -13.48 3.10
N ALA A 114 -2.42 -12.79 4.15
CA ALA A 114 -1.01 -12.54 4.42
C ALA A 114 -0.73 -12.60 5.92
N GLN A 115 0.52 -12.86 6.28
CA GLN A 115 0.98 -12.92 7.66
C GLN A 115 1.91 -11.76 8.03
N LEU A 116 2.52 -11.13 7.03
CA LEU A 116 3.58 -10.16 7.23
C LEU A 116 3.34 -8.91 6.37
N ALA A 117 3.52 -7.77 7.00
CA ALA A 117 3.70 -6.47 6.37
C ALA A 117 4.86 -5.75 7.08
N ILE A 118 5.39 -4.68 6.51
CA ILE A 118 6.46 -3.92 7.15
C ILE A 118 6.10 -3.54 8.61
N ASP A 119 7.05 -3.81 9.50
CA ASP A 119 6.96 -3.58 10.95
C ASP A 119 5.77 -4.28 11.62
N ARG A 120 5.20 -5.33 11.00
CA ARG A 120 4.07 -6.09 11.54
C ARG A 120 4.06 -7.55 11.07
N VAL A 121 4.20 -8.47 12.03
CA VAL A 121 3.94 -9.90 11.85
C VAL A 121 2.73 -10.27 12.71
N VAL A 122 1.83 -11.08 12.17
CA VAL A 122 0.64 -11.58 12.88
C VAL A 122 0.55 -13.10 12.78
N GLU A 123 -0.49 -13.68 13.36
CA GLU A 123 -0.89 -15.06 13.15
C GLU A 123 -1.11 -15.38 11.67
N THR A 124 -1.02 -16.66 11.30
CA THR A 124 -1.28 -17.13 9.93
C THR A 124 -2.61 -16.59 9.43
N ASP A 125 -2.60 -16.03 8.22
CA ASP A 125 -3.76 -15.43 7.55
C ASP A 125 -4.40 -14.22 8.27
N GLY A 126 -3.73 -13.67 9.28
CA GLY A 126 -4.20 -12.57 10.11
C GLY A 126 -4.24 -11.18 9.43
N LEU A 127 -3.77 -11.08 8.19
CA LEU A 127 -3.92 -9.91 7.31
C LEU A 127 -4.62 -10.31 6.00
N VAL A 128 -5.21 -9.31 5.37
CA VAL A 128 -5.65 -9.33 3.98
C VAL A 128 -4.69 -8.47 3.18
N ARG A 129 -4.10 -9.06 2.13
CA ARG A 129 -3.30 -8.37 1.12
C ARG A 129 -4.19 -8.07 -0.09
N LEU A 130 -4.25 -6.81 -0.47
CA LEU A 130 -4.81 -6.34 -1.73
C LEU A 130 -3.65 -5.95 -2.64
N SER A 131 -3.49 -6.65 -3.76
CA SER A 131 -2.47 -6.38 -4.76
C SER A 131 -3.10 -5.62 -5.92
N TRP A 132 -2.60 -4.43 -6.21
CA TRP A 132 -3.19 -3.52 -7.18
C TRP A 132 -2.14 -2.61 -7.81
N ARG A 133 -2.57 -1.81 -8.80
CA ARG A 133 -1.71 -0.91 -9.57
C ARG A 133 -2.00 0.53 -9.24
N LEU A 134 -0.95 1.32 -8.99
CA LEU A 134 -1.08 2.77 -8.77
C LEU A 134 -1.50 3.48 -10.06
N ASN A 135 -2.22 4.60 -9.88
CA ASN A 135 -2.60 5.50 -10.96
C ASN A 135 -1.44 6.49 -11.22
N THR A 136 -0.33 5.99 -11.76
CA THR A 136 0.84 6.82 -12.08
C THR A 136 0.74 7.40 -13.50
N PRO A 137 0.99 8.72 -13.68
CA PRO A 137 1.10 9.31 -15.01
C PRO A 137 2.33 8.75 -15.75
N GLY A 138 2.14 8.23 -16.97
CA GLY A 138 3.22 7.72 -17.84
C GLY A 138 3.22 6.18 -17.97
N THR A 139 4.32 5.63 -18.50
CA THR A 139 4.50 4.19 -18.73
C THR A 139 4.93 3.39 -17.50
N ASP A 140 5.28 4.05 -16.40
CA ASP A 140 5.66 3.39 -15.14
C ASP A 140 4.40 2.95 -14.39
N ARG A 141 3.90 1.75 -14.70
CA ARG A 141 2.94 1.03 -13.85
C ARG A 141 3.68 0.54 -12.59
N ARG A 142 3.24 1.03 -11.43
CA ARG A 142 3.75 0.62 -10.13
C ARG A 142 2.77 -0.35 -9.47
N ASP A 143 3.20 -1.59 -9.37
CA ASP A 143 2.48 -2.64 -8.67
C ASP A 143 2.76 -2.55 -7.17
N VAL A 144 1.69 -2.56 -6.38
CA VAL A 144 1.76 -2.40 -4.92
C VAL A 144 0.88 -3.43 -4.22
N ASP A 145 1.23 -3.67 -2.96
CA ASP A 145 0.49 -4.51 -2.03
C ASP A 145 0.06 -3.65 -0.83
N SER A 146 -1.23 -3.54 -0.60
CA SER A 146 -1.82 -2.90 0.59
C SER A 146 -2.29 -3.96 1.57
N PHE A 147 -1.95 -3.79 2.85
CA PHE A 147 -2.22 -4.75 3.91
C PHE A 147 -3.23 -4.20 4.91
N PHE A 148 -4.25 -5.00 5.19
CA PHE A 148 -5.34 -4.67 6.09
C PHE A 148 -5.53 -5.76 7.13
N ARG A 149 -5.88 -5.37 8.36
CA ARG A 149 -6.40 -6.30 9.37
C ARG A 149 -7.88 -6.06 9.52
N ILE A 150 -8.68 -6.98 9.00
CA ILE A 150 -10.15 -6.91 9.10
C ILE A 150 -10.58 -7.20 10.54
N ILE A 151 -11.52 -6.42 11.06
CA ILE A 151 -11.96 -6.52 12.46
C ILE A 151 -12.88 -7.73 12.65
N ASP A 152 -13.88 -7.90 11.78
CA ASP A 152 -14.80 -9.04 11.81
C ASP A 152 -14.36 -10.15 10.83
N PRO A 153 -14.13 -11.40 11.31
CA PRO A 153 -13.81 -12.54 10.45
C PRO A 153 -14.86 -12.85 9.37
N ASN A 154 -16.15 -12.62 9.63
CA ASN A 154 -17.22 -12.85 8.66
C ASN A 154 -17.13 -11.85 7.51
N ASP A 155 -16.83 -10.59 7.83
CA ASP A 155 -16.63 -9.54 6.83
C ASP A 155 -15.38 -9.80 6.01
N ARG A 156 -14.33 -10.36 6.62
CA ARG A 156 -13.11 -10.76 5.89
C ARG A 156 -13.41 -11.72 4.75
N ALA A 157 -14.17 -12.78 5.00
CA ALA A 157 -14.51 -13.76 3.98
C ALA A 157 -15.34 -13.13 2.85
N ARG A 158 -16.42 -12.41 3.21
CA ARG A 158 -17.28 -11.71 2.25
C ARG A 158 -16.52 -10.68 1.42
N LEU A 159 -15.60 -9.94 2.04
CA LEU A 159 -14.76 -8.95 1.38
C LEU A 159 -13.86 -9.61 0.34
N ILE A 160 -13.13 -10.67 0.71
CA ILE A 160 -12.24 -11.39 -0.22
C ILE A 160 -13.03 -11.93 -1.41
N ASP A 161 -14.18 -12.56 -1.16
CA ASP A 161 -15.00 -13.13 -2.22
C ASP A 161 -15.57 -12.04 -3.14
N SER A 162 -16.05 -10.94 -2.58
CA SER A 162 -16.56 -9.80 -3.37
C SER A 162 -15.47 -9.11 -4.18
N ILE A 163 -14.23 -9.07 -3.68
CA ILE A 163 -13.11 -8.52 -4.45
C ILE A 163 -12.74 -9.45 -5.60
N ARG A 164 -12.77 -10.77 -5.38
CA ARG A 164 -12.49 -11.76 -6.44
C ARG A 164 -13.48 -11.68 -7.60
N THR A 165 -14.75 -11.36 -7.34
CA THR A 165 -15.75 -11.23 -8.41
C THR A 165 -15.55 -10.01 -9.30
N ILE A 166 -14.93 -8.94 -8.79
CA ILE A 166 -14.67 -7.69 -9.53
C ILE A 166 -13.24 -7.58 -10.06
N THR A 167 -12.36 -8.51 -9.66
CA THR A 167 -10.99 -8.57 -10.18
C THR A 167 -11.05 -9.03 -11.63
N ALA A 168 -10.39 -8.31 -12.54
CA ALA A 168 -10.30 -8.75 -13.92
C ALA A 168 -9.62 -10.15 -13.96
N PRO A 169 -10.07 -11.08 -14.82
CA PRO A 169 -9.38 -12.36 -14.97
C PRO A 169 -7.92 -12.06 -15.31
N ALA A 170 -7.02 -12.47 -14.44
CA ALA A 170 -5.59 -12.31 -14.63
C ALA A 170 -5.24 -12.82 -16.03
N HIS A 171 -4.53 -12.02 -16.83
CA HIS A 171 -3.81 -12.59 -17.97
C HIS A 171 -2.87 -13.64 -17.39
N GLN A 172 -3.22 -14.90 -17.62
CA GLN A 172 -2.36 -16.05 -17.38
C GLN A 172 -1.25 -16.00 -18.42
N ASP A 173 -0.30 -15.07 -18.27
CA ASP A 173 0.90 -15.05 -19.09
C ASP A 173 1.83 -16.18 -18.59
N GLU A 174 1.71 -17.34 -19.26
CA GLU A 174 2.86 -18.04 -19.85
C GLU A 174 4.14 -18.08 -18.99
N SER A 175 4.12 -18.80 -17.87
CA SER A 175 5.33 -19.27 -17.19
C SER A 175 5.30 -20.79 -17.04
N GLU A 176 5.10 -21.47 -18.15
CA GLU A 176 5.48 -22.88 -18.30
C GLU A 176 6.07 -23.06 -19.71
N ALA A 177 7.39 -22.83 -19.82
CA ALA A 177 8.23 -23.22 -20.94
C ALA A 177 9.66 -23.50 -20.42
#